data_AF-A0A1H4VJ55-F1
#
_entry.id   AF-A0A1H4VJ55-F1
#
_cell.length_a   1.000
_cell.length_b   1.000
_cell.length_c   1.000
_cell.angle_alpha   90.00
_cell.angle_beta   90.00
_cell.angle_gamma   90.00
#
_symmetry.space_group_name_H-M   'P 1'
#
loop_
_entity.id
_entity.type
_entity.pdbx_description
1 polymer ?
#
loop_
_entity_poly.entity_id
_entity_poly.type
_entity_poly.pdbx_seq_one_letter_code
_entity_poly.pdbx_strand_id
1 'polypeptide(L)'
;MATFTRTLLVRRFVRAADDATARHKAHHGLTLAARAIDEPYASIASIGIDSVGAAPVDGEPGVWEVEFSVLAQLTSFDALTATEAAARLVTIDPGAANDDVYESEFSVVDDGVSRLPLAG
;
A
#
# COMPACT_ATOMS: atom_id res chain seq x y z
N MET A 1 -1.89 7.62 23.11
CA MET A 1 -1.72 7.04 21.76
C MET A 1 -0.41 7.56 21.20
N ALA A 2 0.27 6.75 20.39
CA ALA A 2 1.53 7.11 19.73
C ALA A 2 1.34 7.09 18.21
N THR A 3 2.24 7.76 17.49
CA THR A 3 2.27 7.76 16.02
C THR A 3 3.29 6.74 15.52
N PHE A 4 2.84 5.89 14.61
CA PHE A 4 3.61 4.83 13.97
C PHE A 4 3.72 5.13 12.49
N THR A 5 4.91 4.94 11.92
CA THR A 5 5.10 5.03 10.47
C THR A 5 5.17 3.60 9.93
N ARG A 6 4.38 3.33 8.89
CA ARG A 6 4.31 2.02 8.24
C ARG A 6 4.38 2.23 6.74
N THR A 7 5.20 1.42 6.07
CA THR A 7 5.19 1.32 4.61
C THR A 7 4.44 0.05 4.23
N LEU A 8 3.39 0.20 3.45
CA LEU A 8 2.71 -0.91 2.81
C LEU A 8 3.22 -1.03 1.38
N LEU A 9 3.79 -2.18 1.05
CA LEU A 9 4.16 -2.58 -0.29
C LEU A 9 2.99 -3.31 -0.92
N VAL A 10 2.59 -2.88 -2.11
CA VAL A 10 1.56 -3.53 -2.92
C VAL A 10 2.17 -3.89 -4.26
N ARG A 11 2.20 -5.18 -4.60
CA ARG A 11 2.67 -5.66 -5.90
C ARG A 11 1.51 -6.11 -6.75
N ARG A 12 1.51 -5.67 -7.99
CA ARG A 12 0.54 -6.08 -9.02
C ARG A 12 1.28 -6.57 -10.25
N PHE A 13 0.67 -7.52 -10.94
CA PHE A 13 1.25 -8.12 -12.13
C PHE A 13 0.32 -7.91 -13.31
N VAL A 14 0.70 -7.08 -14.27
CA VAL A 14 -0.20 -6.61 -15.34
C VAL A 14 0.37 -6.88 -16.72
N ARG A 15 -0.50 -7.13 -17.71
CA ARG A 15 -0.09 -7.14 -19.12
C ARG A 15 -0.01 -5.74 -19.68
N ALA A 16 1.16 -5.37 -20.18
CA ALA A 16 1.39 -4.06 -20.78
C ALA A 16 2.49 -4.09 -21.86
N ALA A 17 2.40 -3.15 -22.80
CA ALA A 17 3.38 -3.00 -23.87
C ALA A 17 4.67 -2.32 -23.38
N ASP A 18 4.57 -1.47 -22.35
CA ASP A 18 5.65 -0.67 -21.79
C ASP A 18 5.42 -0.36 -20.30
N ASP A 19 6.42 0.28 -19.67
CA ASP A 19 6.42 0.59 -18.24
C ASP A 19 5.32 1.61 -17.87
N ALA A 20 5.11 2.63 -18.70
CA ALA A 20 4.12 3.67 -18.48
C ALA A 20 2.70 3.09 -18.48
N THR A 21 2.40 2.21 -19.45
CA THR A 21 1.13 1.49 -19.53
C THR A 21 0.96 0.56 -18.34
N ALA A 22 2.02 -0.14 -17.93
CA ALA A 22 1.99 -1.00 -16.75
C ALA A 22 1.61 -0.22 -15.49
N ARG A 23 2.27 0.91 -15.22
CA ARG A 23 1.97 1.77 -14.07
C ARG A 23 0.54 2.30 -14.12
N HIS A 24 0.10 2.78 -15.28
CA HIS A 24 -1.26 3.30 -15.45
C HIS A 24 -2.31 2.22 -15.16
N LYS A 25 -2.14 1.02 -15.70
CA LYS A 25 -3.04 -0.11 -15.45
C LYS A 25 -3.02 -0.55 -13.99
N ALA A 26 -1.85 -0.68 -13.39
CA ALA A 26 -1.70 -1.09 -12.01
C ALA A 26 -2.28 -0.06 -11.01
N HIS A 27 -2.36 1.21 -11.38
CA HIS A 27 -3.08 2.22 -10.60
C HIS A 27 -4.60 2.04 -10.63
N HIS A 28 -5.15 1.45 -11.69
CA HIS A 28 -6.60 1.31 -11.86
C HIS A 28 -7.18 0.37 -10.80
N GLY A 29 -8.15 0.85 -10.03
CA GLY A 29 -8.77 0.10 -8.93
C GLY A 29 -8.01 0.09 -7.60
N LEU A 30 -6.80 0.68 -7.53
CA LEU A 30 -6.09 0.87 -6.28
C LEU A 30 -6.74 2.02 -5.50
N THR A 31 -7.22 1.75 -4.29
CA THR A 31 -7.82 2.76 -3.41
C THR A 31 -7.07 2.82 -2.09
N LEU A 32 -6.73 4.03 -1.66
CA LEU A 32 -6.20 4.30 -0.33
C LEU A 32 -7.34 4.67 0.61
N ALA A 33 -7.33 4.14 1.82
CA ALA A 33 -8.30 4.48 2.85
C ALA A 33 -8.20 5.97 3.20
N ALA A 34 -9.29 6.71 3.02
CA ALA A 34 -9.25 8.17 3.13
C ALA A 34 -9.27 8.67 4.58
N ARG A 35 -10.00 8.00 5.50
CA ARG A 35 -10.20 8.51 6.89
C ARG A 35 -10.52 7.47 7.97
N ALA A 36 -11.24 6.41 7.66
CA ALA A 36 -11.64 5.41 8.64
C ALA A 36 -11.04 4.05 8.26
N ILE A 37 -10.35 3.43 9.21
CA ILE A 37 -9.98 2.03 9.17
C ILE A 37 -10.96 1.35 10.11
N ASP A 38 -11.53 0.21 9.70
CA ASP A 38 -12.34 -0.62 10.58
C ASP A 38 -11.41 -1.37 11.56
N GLU A 39 -10.71 -0.61 12.41
CA GLU A 39 -9.81 -1.10 13.44
C GLU A 39 -9.99 -0.25 14.71
N PRO A 40 -10.55 -0.81 15.79
CA PRO A 40 -10.68 -0.08 17.05
C PRO A 40 -9.29 0.37 17.53
N TYR A 41 -9.21 1.61 18.02
CA TYR A 41 -7.98 2.22 18.56
C TYR A 41 -6.87 2.54 17.55
N ALA A 42 -7.16 2.59 16.25
CA ALA A 42 -6.28 3.15 15.23
C ALA A 42 -6.97 4.27 14.43
N SER A 43 -6.20 5.29 14.04
CA SER A 43 -6.65 6.32 13.10
C SER A 43 -5.55 6.70 12.10
N ILE A 44 -5.95 7.11 10.90
CA ILE A 44 -5.05 7.57 9.85
C ILE A 44 -4.71 9.04 10.12
N ALA A 45 -3.44 9.34 10.38
CA ALA A 45 -2.95 10.71 10.41
C ALA A 45 -2.61 11.20 8.99
N SER A 46 -1.94 10.36 8.21
CA SER A 46 -1.69 10.59 6.79
C SER A 46 -1.48 9.27 6.05
N ILE A 47 -1.77 9.26 4.75
CA ILE A 47 -1.45 8.16 3.85
C ILE A 47 -1.18 8.72 2.46
N GLY A 48 -0.22 8.14 1.75
CA GLY A 48 0.08 8.49 0.36
C GLY A 48 0.96 7.45 -0.31
N ILE A 49 0.95 7.48 -1.64
CA ILE A 49 1.92 6.71 -2.44
C ILE A 49 3.23 7.50 -2.41
N ASP A 50 4.26 6.89 -1.85
CA ASP A 50 5.62 7.44 -1.79
C ASP A 50 6.37 7.19 -3.11
N SER A 51 6.28 5.97 -3.63
CA SER A 51 6.91 5.60 -4.90
C SER A 51 6.16 4.50 -5.66
N VAL A 52 6.39 4.46 -6.97
CA VAL A 52 5.87 3.44 -7.88
C VAL A 52 7.00 2.94 -8.77
N GLY A 53 7.35 1.66 -8.62
CA GLY A 53 8.30 0.96 -9.46
C GLY A 53 7.58 0.08 -10.48
N ALA A 54 8.16 -0.10 -11.67
CA ALA A 54 7.70 -1.07 -12.65
C ALA A 54 8.89 -1.78 -13.27
N ALA A 55 8.86 -3.12 -13.29
CA ALA A 55 9.88 -3.97 -13.86
C ALA A 55 9.25 -5.10 -14.69
N PRO A 56 9.85 -5.50 -15.82
CA PRO A 56 9.40 -6.68 -16.54
C PRO A 56 9.59 -7.94 -15.68
N VAL A 57 8.66 -8.89 -15.75
CA VAL A 57 8.81 -10.19 -15.09
C VAL A 57 9.69 -11.09 -15.94
N ASP A 58 10.75 -11.64 -15.34
CA ASP A 58 11.67 -12.52 -16.03
C ASP A 58 10.96 -13.79 -16.51
N GLY A 59 11.13 -14.10 -17.81
CA GLY A 59 10.53 -15.29 -18.43
C GLY A 59 9.07 -15.15 -18.86
N GLU A 60 8.42 -14.00 -18.62
CA GLU A 60 7.00 -13.77 -18.94
C GLU A 60 6.83 -12.52 -19.84
N PRO A 61 6.97 -12.66 -21.18
CA PRO A 61 6.93 -11.54 -22.10
C PRO A 61 5.64 -10.72 -21.99
N GLY A 62 5.80 -9.41 -21.80
CA GLY A 62 4.68 -8.46 -21.70
C GLY A 62 3.98 -8.45 -20.34
N VAL A 63 4.50 -9.18 -19.35
CA VAL A 63 4.07 -9.08 -17.95
C VAL A 63 5.01 -8.16 -17.19
N TRP A 64 4.42 -7.24 -16.43
CA TRP A 64 5.14 -6.27 -15.63
C TRP A 64 4.73 -6.42 -14.16
N GLU A 65 5.72 -6.47 -13.28
CA GLU A 65 5.55 -6.29 -11.85
C GLU A 65 5.57 -4.78 -11.56
N VAL A 66 4.49 -4.29 -10.95
CA VAL A 66 4.37 -2.91 -10.50
C VAL A 66 4.26 -2.92 -8.98
N GLU A 67 5.22 -2.27 -8.33
CA GLU A 67 5.28 -2.14 -6.88
C GLU A 67 4.89 -0.71 -6.47
N PHE A 68 3.90 -0.59 -5.59
CA PHE A 68 3.53 0.64 -4.92
C PHE A 68 4.08 0.63 -3.50
N SER A 69 4.85 1.65 -3.14
CA SER A 69 5.20 1.94 -1.75
C SER A 69 4.21 2.97 -1.21
N VAL A 70 3.40 2.56 -0.23
CA VAL A 70 2.39 3.40 0.41
C VAL A 70 2.85 3.71 1.82
N LEU A 71 3.22 4.97 2.06
CA LEU A 71 3.62 5.45 3.37
C LEU A 71 2.38 5.90 4.15
N ALA A 72 2.21 5.34 5.35
CA ALA A 72 1.13 5.65 6.25
C ALA A 72 1.66 6.08 7.62
N GLN A 73 1.08 7.16 8.16
CA GLN A 73 1.22 7.55 9.55
C GLN A 73 -0.07 7.22 10.28
N LEU A 74 0.04 6.39 11.31
CA LEU A 74 -1.08 5.86 12.07
C LEU A 74 -0.95 6.29 13.53
N THR A 75 -2.03 6.80 14.10
CA THR A 75 -2.12 7.00 15.54
C THR A 75 -2.79 5.79 16.16
N SER A 76 -2.07 5.05 17.00
CA SER A 76 -2.57 3.82 17.61
C SER A 76 -2.19 3.69 19.09
N PHE A 77 -2.80 2.73 19.77
CA PHE A 77 -2.43 2.38 21.14
C PHE A 77 -1.07 1.67 21.19
N ASP A 78 -0.81 0.75 20.28
CA ASP A 78 0.44 0.01 20.19
C ASP A 78 0.86 -0.29 18.73
N ALA A 79 2.05 -0.87 18.59
CA ALA A 79 2.67 -1.14 17.29
C ALA A 79 1.97 -2.26 16.51
N LEU A 80 1.35 -3.22 17.20
CA LEU A 80 0.68 -4.36 16.57
C LEU A 80 -0.62 -3.87 15.92
N THR A 81 -1.44 -3.12 16.66
CA THR A 81 -2.66 -2.51 16.12
C THR A 81 -2.35 -1.56 14.97
N ALA A 82 -1.24 -0.82 15.02
CA ALA A 82 -0.79 -0.01 13.88
C ALA A 82 -0.45 -0.86 12.63
N THR A 83 0.18 -2.02 12.82
CA THR A 83 0.51 -2.93 11.71
C THR A 83 -0.74 -3.59 11.12
N GLU A 84 -1.68 -4.04 11.96
CA GLU A 84 -2.96 -4.61 11.51
C GLU A 84 -3.81 -3.58 10.78
N ALA A 85 -3.84 -2.34 11.30
CA ALA A 85 -4.49 -1.22 10.64
C ALA A 85 -3.85 -0.90 9.29
N ALA A 86 -2.50 -0.89 9.19
CA ALA A 86 -1.76 -0.64 7.96
C ALA A 86 -2.11 -1.65 6.85
N ALA A 87 -2.28 -2.92 7.20
CA ALA A 87 -2.66 -3.98 6.25
C ALA A 87 -4.05 -3.77 5.61
N ARG A 88 -4.90 -2.92 6.21
CA ARG A 88 -6.26 -2.61 5.72
C ARG A 88 -6.36 -1.27 5.00
N LEU A 89 -5.24 -0.56 4.84
CA LEU A 89 -5.24 0.79 4.28
C LEU A 89 -5.38 0.84 2.76
N VAL A 90 -5.06 -0.26 2.08
CA VAL A 90 -5.14 -0.31 0.63
C VAL A 90 -6.06 -1.43 0.22
N THR A 91 -6.98 -1.10 -0.67
CA THR A 91 -7.85 -2.07 -1.32
C THR A 91 -7.63 -2.01 -2.81
N ILE A 92 -7.79 -3.16 -3.45
CA ILE A 92 -7.82 -3.26 -4.91
C ILE A 92 -9.23 -3.71 -5.28
N ASP A 93 -9.89 -2.93 -6.13
CA ASP A 93 -11.18 -3.32 -6.70
C ASP A 93 -11.00 -4.61 -7.53
N PRO A 94 -11.67 -5.73 -7.17
CA PRO A 94 -11.56 -6.99 -7.90
C PRO A 94 -11.94 -6.85 -9.38
N GLY A 95 -12.88 -5.96 -9.71
CA GLY A 95 -13.29 -5.72 -11.10
C GLY A 95 -12.18 -5.10 -11.94
N ALA A 96 -11.35 -4.26 -11.32
CA ALA A 96 -10.19 -3.64 -11.94
C ALA A 96 -8.95 -4.55 -11.94
N ALA A 97 -8.89 -5.54 -11.05
CA ALA A 97 -7.84 -6.55 -11.00
C ALA A 97 -8.09 -7.74 -11.94
N ASN A 98 -9.24 -7.84 -12.59
CA ASN A 98 -9.53 -8.90 -13.56
C ASN A 98 -8.56 -8.93 -14.75
N ASP A 99 -7.89 -7.81 -15.03
CA ASP A 99 -6.88 -7.71 -16.08
C ASP A 99 -5.45 -8.06 -15.58
N ASP A 100 -5.30 -8.36 -14.29
CA ASP A 100 -4.03 -8.79 -13.71
C ASP A 100 -3.74 -10.24 -14.08
N VAL A 101 -2.45 -10.54 -14.27
CA VAL A 101 -1.97 -11.88 -14.63
C VAL A 101 -1.90 -12.78 -13.41
N TYR A 102 -1.59 -12.21 -12.24
CA TYR A 102 -1.46 -12.91 -10.97
C TYR A 102 -2.19 -12.15 -9.86
N GLU A 103 -2.45 -12.81 -8.73
CA GLU A 103 -2.99 -12.16 -7.55
C GLU A 103 -2.05 -11.08 -7.03
N SER A 104 -2.62 -10.00 -6.50
CA SER A 104 -1.84 -8.92 -5.90
C SER A 104 -1.26 -9.33 -4.56
N GLU A 105 -0.03 -8.92 -4.28
CA GLU A 105 0.64 -9.19 -3.01
C GLU A 105 0.68 -7.94 -2.14
N PHE A 106 0.52 -8.12 -0.83
CA PHE A 106 0.56 -7.05 0.16
C PHE A 106 1.58 -7.38 1.24
N SER A 107 2.40 -6.41 1.65
CA SER A 107 3.37 -6.58 2.73
C SER A 107 3.52 -5.29 3.52
N VAL A 108 3.49 -5.37 4.85
CA VAL A 108 3.71 -4.21 5.73
C VAL A 108 5.12 -4.25 6.29
N VAL A 109 5.86 -3.14 6.12
CA VAL A 109 7.21 -2.93 6.64
C VAL A 109 7.14 -1.91 7.78
N ASP A 110 7.85 -2.20 8.88
CA ASP A 110 7.95 -1.30 10.03
C ASP A 110 9.10 -0.31 9.84
N ASP A 111 8.78 0.97 9.64
CA ASP A 111 9.76 2.05 9.50
C ASP A 111 10.03 2.79 10.83
N GLY A 112 9.43 2.32 11.92
CA GLY A 112 9.67 2.80 13.27
C GLY A 112 8.53 3.59 13.91
N VAL A 113 8.76 3.94 15.18
CA VAL A 113 7.82 4.69 16.02
C VAL A 113 8.29 6.13 16.14
N SER A 114 7.50 7.07 15.61
CA SER A 114 7.76 8.50 15.84
C SER A 114 7.01 8.94 17.09
N ARG A 115 7.69 8.95 18.24
CA ARG A 115 7.15 9.55 19.46
C ARG A 115 7.26 11.06 19.33
N LEU A 116 6.22 11.71 18.80
CA LEU A 116 6.07 13.15 19.03
C LEU A 116 5.95 13.37 20.55
N PRO A 117 6.72 14.30 21.14
CA PRO A 117 6.53 14.64 22.54
C PRO A 117 5.11 15.17 22.70
N LEU A 118 4.35 14.59 23.64
CA LEU A 118 3.15 15.24 24.14
C LEU A 118 3.59 16.60 24.68
N ALA A 119 3.24 17.67 23.97
CA ALA A 119 3.37 19.01 24.51
C ALA A 119 2.53 19.05 25.79
N GLY A 120 3.23 19.17 26.93
CA GLY A 120 2.64 19.33 28.25
C GLY A 120 2.08 20.74 28.46
#